data_AF-V5H5C8-F1
#
_entry.id   AF-V5H5C8-F1
#
_cell.length_a   1.000
_cell.length_b   1.000
_cell.length_c   1.000
_cell.angle_alpha   90.00
_cell.angle_beta   90.00
_cell.angle_gamma   90.00
#
_symmetry.space_group_name_H-M   'P 1'
#
loop_
_entity.id
_entity.type
_entity.pdbx_description
1 polymer ?
#
loop_
_entity_poly.entity_id
_entity_poly.type
_entity_poly.pdbx_seq_one_letter_code
_entity_poly.pdbx_strand_id
1 'polypeptide(L)'
;WCGWQNIDIKTLEWTRHNGSTPTNFTGPNYDHTYMNSTGNYLYVSMLKKNADFASTAVLRSVDFNPPPRVHGNTSSRFYNSCAIRFYLHKTGKHKSGILLQVTE
;
A
#
# COMPACT_ATOMS: atom_id res chain seq x y z
N TRP A 1 -4.78 10.05 -4.63
CA TRP A 1 -4.51 9.15 -3.50
C TRP A 1 -3.66 9.88 -2.44
N CYS A 2 -4.22 10.90 -1.76
CA CYS A 2 -3.51 11.68 -0.72
C CYS A 2 -2.10 12.18 -1.12
N GLY A 3 -1.90 12.56 -2.38
CA GLY A 3 -0.59 12.97 -2.93
C GLY A 3 0.37 11.84 -3.31
N TRP A 4 0.06 10.58 -3.02
CA TRP A 4 0.86 9.43 -3.45
C TRP A 4 0.79 9.22 -4.96
N GLN A 5 1.90 8.77 -5.54
CA GLN A 5 2.10 8.65 -6.97
C GLN A 5 2.63 7.26 -7.34
N ASN A 6 2.10 6.69 -8.42
CA ASN A 6 2.71 5.53 -9.04
C ASN A 6 4.02 5.92 -9.73
N ILE A 7 5.02 5.06 -9.61
CA ILE A 7 6.29 5.17 -10.32
C ILE A 7 6.41 4.00 -11.28
N ASP A 8 6.81 4.30 -12.52
CA ASP A 8 7.07 3.32 -13.59
C ASP A 8 5.92 2.32 -13.87
N ILE A 9 4.77 2.85 -14.28
CA ILE A 9 3.52 2.10 -14.52
C ILE A 9 3.52 1.15 -15.75
N LYS A 10 4.69 0.89 -16.35
CA LYS A 10 4.78 0.14 -17.62
C LYS A 10 4.30 -1.31 -17.49
N THR A 11 4.55 -1.92 -16.33
CA THR A 11 4.30 -3.36 -16.11
C THR A 11 3.20 -3.58 -15.07
N LEU A 12 3.39 -3.01 -13.88
CA LEU A 12 2.42 -3.05 -12.80
C LEU A 12 2.20 -1.63 -12.28
N GLU A 13 1.02 -1.40 -11.74
CA GLU A 13 0.68 -0.12 -11.12
C GLU A 13 -0.24 -0.39 -9.93
N TRP A 14 -0.16 0.48 -8.92
CA TRP A 14 -1.16 0.54 -7.87
C TRP A 14 -2.41 1.22 -8.41
N THR A 15 -3.54 0.58 -8.21
CA THR A 15 -4.85 1.10 -8.58
C THR A 15 -5.68 1.29 -7.33
N ARG A 16 -6.59 2.26 -7.32
CA ARG A 16 -7.58 2.38 -6.26
C ARG A 16 -8.77 1.51 -6.62
N HIS A 17 -9.12 0.61 -5.71
CA HIS A 17 -10.22 -0.33 -5.86
C HIS A 17 -11.19 -0.22 -4.69
N ASN A 18 -12.40 -0.71 -4.90
CA ASN A 18 -13.48 -0.73 -3.94
C ASN A 18 -14.27 -2.04 -4.09
N GLY A 19 -14.74 -2.60 -2.98
CA GLY A 19 -15.44 -3.87 -2.98
C GLY A 19 -14.55 -5.06 -3.33
N SER A 20 -15.15 -6.17 -3.76
CA SER A 20 -14.44 -7.39 -4.13
C SER A 20 -13.52 -7.17 -5.32
N THR A 21 -12.37 -7.84 -5.31
CA THR A 21 -11.46 -7.85 -6.45
C THR A 21 -12.10 -8.49 -7.69
N PRO A 22 -11.65 -8.13 -8.90
CA PRO A 22 -12.26 -8.61 -10.14
C PRO A 22 -12.17 -10.13 -10.35
N THR A 23 -11.24 -10.80 -9.66
CA THR A 23 -11.00 -12.24 -9.81
C THR A 23 -11.38 -12.99 -8.55
N ASN A 24 -12.12 -14.09 -8.73
CA ASN A 24 -12.62 -14.90 -7.64
C ASN A 24 -11.49 -15.41 -6.74
N PHE A 25 -11.79 -15.52 -5.44
CA PHE A 25 -10.88 -16.04 -4.41
C PHE A 25 -9.56 -15.27 -4.27
N THR A 26 -9.48 -14.03 -4.77
CA THR A 26 -8.33 -13.16 -4.51
C THR A 26 -8.60 -12.23 -3.34
N GLY A 27 -9.78 -11.63 -3.26
CA GLY A 27 -10.09 -10.66 -2.20
C GLY A 27 -9.14 -9.44 -2.22
N PRO A 28 -9.34 -8.49 -1.28
CA PRO A 28 -10.35 -8.51 -0.23
C PRO A 28 -11.77 -8.23 -0.76
N ASN A 29 -12.79 -8.54 0.04
CA ASN A 29 -14.17 -8.16 -0.28
C ASN A 29 -14.44 -6.69 0.03
N TYR A 30 -13.80 -6.15 1.08
CA TYR A 30 -13.98 -4.77 1.55
C TYR A 30 -12.66 -4.21 2.09
N ASP A 31 -12.53 -2.89 2.18
CA ASP A 31 -11.37 -2.26 2.82
C ASP A 31 -11.40 -2.43 4.36
N HIS A 32 -10.28 -2.13 5.01
CA HIS A 32 -10.16 -2.19 6.47
C HIS A 32 -10.73 -0.95 7.19
N THR A 33 -11.06 0.13 6.46
CA THR A 33 -11.54 1.38 7.06
C THR A 33 -13.01 1.33 7.39
N TYR A 34 -13.84 0.94 6.43
CA TYR A 34 -15.30 0.89 6.60
C TYR A 34 -15.83 -0.55 6.64
N MET A 35 -15.03 -1.53 6.23
CA MET A 35 -15.42 -2.94 6.19
C MET A 35 -16.71 -3.18 5.38
N ASN A 36 -16.93 -2.34 4.36
CA ASN A 36 -18.05 -2.43 3.43
C ASN A 36 -17.65 -1.96 2.01
N SER A 37 -18.58 -2.01 1.07
CA SER A 37 -18.36 -1.64 -0.34
C SER A 37 -18.31 -0.13 -0.60
N THR A 38 -18.25 0.72 0.40
CA THR A 38 -18.05 2.18 0.21
C THR A 38 -16.60 2.59 0.43
N GLY A 39 -15.84 1.74 1.12
CA GLY A 39 -14.43 1.97 1.42
C GLY A 39 -13.49 1.71 0.25
N ASN A 40 -12.27 2.23 0.31
CA ASN A 40 -11.31 2.13 -0.78
C ASN A 40 -9.98 1.59 -0.28
N TYR A 41 -9.35 0.76 -1.10
CA TYR A 41 -8.00 0.26 -0.87
C TYR A 41 -7.14 0.39 -2.12
N LEU A 42 -5.82 0.33 -1.92
CA LEU A 42 -4.87 0.27 -3.03
C LEU A 42 -4.60 -1.18 -3.40
N TYR A 43 -4.55 -1.46 -4.70
CA TYR A 43 -4.56 -2.80 -5.26
C TYR A 43 -3.56 -2.93 -6.41
N VAL A 44 -2.82 -4.04 -6.42
CA VAL A 44 -1.94 -4.47 -7.51
C VAL A 44 -2.31 -5.91 -7.85
N SER A 45 -2.43 -6.20 -9.15
CA SER A 45 -2.71 -7.55 -9.64
C SER A 45 -1.55 -8.09 -10.47
N MET A 46 -1.03 -9.26 -10.07
CA MET A 46 -0.06 -10.01 -10.86
C MET A 46 -0.69 -10.72 -12.07
N LEU A 47 -2.01 -10.63 -12.26
CA LEU A 47 -2.73 -11.22 -13.40
C LEU A 47 -2.70 -10.33 -14.65
N LYS A 48 -2.00 -9.19 -14.61
CA LYS A 48 -1.79 -8.35 -15.79
C LYS A 48 -0.97 -9.11 -16.85
N LYS A 49 -1.35 -8.98 -18.12
CA LYS A 49 -0.75 -9.72 -19.25
C LYS A 49 0.78 -9.58 -19.36
N ASN A 50 1.32 -8.41 -19.02
CA ASN A 50 2.75 -8.11 -19.14
C ASN A 50 3.51 -8.34 -17.82
N ALA A 51 2.86 -8.83 -16.77
CA ALA A 51 3.49 -9.02 -15.48
C ALA A 51 4.19 -10.38 -15.42
N ASP A 52 5.50 -10.34 -15.17
CA ASP A 52 6.36 -11.52 -15.01
C ASP A 52 6.93 -11.62 -13.59
N PHE A 53 7.64 -12.72 -13.31
CA PHE A 53 8.41 -12.88 -12.07
C PHE A 53 9.29 -11.66 -11.81
N ALA A 54 9.35 -11.21 -10.56
CA ALA A 54 10.06 -10.01 -10.12
C ALA A 54 9.55 -8.66 -10.69
N SER A 55 8.42 -8.63 -11.39
CA SER A 55 7.74 -7.37 -11.71
C SER A 55 7.37 -6.64 -10.41
N THR A 56 7.53 -5.31 -10.42
CA THR A 56 7.25 -4.47 -9.26
C THR A 56 6.28 -3.34 -9.62
N ALA A 57 5.47 -2.92 -8.65
CA ALA A 57 4.74 -1.67 -8.69
C ALA A 57 5.23 -0.80 -7.55
N VAL A 58 5.68 0.41 -7.85
CA VAL A 58 6.22 1.32 -6.84
C VAL A 58 5.22 2.45 -6.60
N LEU A 59 4.88 2.67 -5.34
CA LEU A 59 4.08 3.81 -4.91
C LEU A 59 4.95 4.71 -4.04
N ARG A 60 5.09 5.97 -4.45
CA ARG A 60 5.86 6.98 -3.73
C ARG A 60 4.92 7.91 -2.97
N SER A 61 5.24 8.20 -1.71
CA SER A 61 4.52 9.20 -0.93
C SER A 61 4.91 10.62 -1.34
N VAL A 62 4.24 11.61 -0.76
CA VAL A 62 4.78 12.97 -0.71
C VAL A 62 5.98 13.02 0.23
N ASP A 63 6.74 14.11 0.15
CA ASP A 63 7.77 14.43 1.12
C ASP A 63 7.10 14.91 2.42
N PHE A 64 7.46 14.27 3.53
CA PHE A 64 6.99 14.64 4.85
C PHE A 64 8.04 15.49 5.56
N ASN A 65 7.99 16.81 5.34
CA ASN A 65 8.94 17.75 5.95
C ASN A 65 8.22 18.82 6.80
N PRO A 66 8.31 18.76 8.14
CA PRO A 66 8.92 17.70 8.95
C PRO A 66 8.06 16.43 8.97
N PRO A 67 8.65 15.26 9.29
CA PRO A 67 7.88 14.04 9.50
C PRO A 67 6.82 14.21 10.61
N PRO A 68 5.58 13.69 10.45
CA PRO A 68 4.53 13.80 11.45
C PRO A 68 4.94 13.20 12.79
N ARG A 69 4.85 13.99 13.87
CA ARG A 69 5.19 13.52 15.22
C ARG A 69 4.17 12.50 15.71
N VAL A 70 4.64 11.29 16.03
CA VAL A 70 3.78 10.24 16.61
C VAL A 70 3.86 10.21 18.15
N HIS A 71 4.96 10.71 18.71
CA HIS A 71 5.23 10.67 20.15
C HIS A 71 5.64 12.05 20.68
N GLY A 72 4.66 12.79 21.22
CA GLY A 72 4.88 14.11 21.85
C GLY A 72 5.28 14.06 23.33
N ASN A 73 5.20 12.88 23.97
CA ASN A 73 5.62 12.71 25.36
C ASN A 73 7.15 12.68 25.45
N THR A 74 7.73 13.70 26.09
CA THR A 74 9.19 13.88 26.27
C THR A 74 9.85 12.79 27.09
N SER A 75 9.10 12.06 27.93
CA SER A 75 9.62 10.91 28.70
C SER A 75 9.57 9.59 27.93
N SER A 76 9.03 9.57 26.71
CA SER A 76 8.96 8.35 25.91
C SER A 76 10.31 8.06 25.25
N ARG A 77 10.74 6.79 25.24
CA ARG A 77 11.88 6.33 24.43
C ARG A 77 11.71 6.55 22.93
N PHE A 78 10.49 6.85 22.49
CA PHE A 78 10.13 7.12 21.10
C PHE A 78 9.91 8.62 20.84
N TYR A 79 10.25 9.50 21.79
CA TYR A 79 10.17 10.94 21.57
C TYR A 79 10.91 11.35 20.29
N ASN A 80 10.30 12.22 19.48
CA ASN A 80 10.76 12.61 18.14
C ASN A 80 10.88 11.48 17.10
N SER A 81 10.24 10.32 17.30
CA SER A 81 10.15 9.29 16.26
C SER A 81 8.85 9.36 15.46
N CYS A 82 8.89 8.72 14.29
CA CYS A 82 7.73 8.53 13.42
C CYS A 82 7.43 7.03 13.26
N ALA A 83 6.20 6.71 12.88
CA ALA A 83 5.78 5.33 12.64
C ALA A 83 4.95 5.25 11.36
N ILE A 84 5.25 4.26 10.52
CA ILE A 84 4.46 3.91 9.35
C ILE A 84 3.63 2.67 9.71
N ARG A 85 2.31 2.76 9.55
CA ARG A 85 1.37 1.66 9.84
C ARG A 85 0.40 1.54 8.69
N PHE A 86 0.14 0.32 8.25
CA PHE A 86 -0.81 0.03 7.18
C PHE A 86 -1.39 -1.37 7.37
N TYR A 87 -2.58 -1.57 6.79
CA TYR A 87 -3.19 -2.89 6.66
C TYR A 87 -2.75 -3.52 5.33
N LEU A 88 -2.53 -4.83 5.33
CA LEU A 88 -2.11 -5.57 4.14
C LEU A 88 -3.00 -6.80 3.94
N HIS A 89 -3.53 -6.93 2.73
CA HIS A 89 -4.15 -8.16 2.26
C HIS A 89 -3.31 -8.71 1.10
N LYS A 90 -2.88 -9.96 1.20
CA LYS A 90 -2.09 -10.63 0.15
C LYS A 90 -2.66 -12.02 -0.10
N THR A 91 -2.92 -12.29 -1.37
CA THR A 91 -3.42 -13.57 -1.86
C THR A 91 -2.58 -14.05 -3.04
N GLY A 92 -2.69 -15.33 -3.39
CA GLY A 92 -2.05 -15.91 -4.57
C GLY A 92 -1.12 -17.08 -4.24
N LYS A 93 -0.90 -17.93 -5.24
CA LYS A 93 -0.11 -19.18 -5.10
C LYS A 93 1.40 -18.94 -5.07
N HIS A 94 1.86 -17.81 -5.62
CA HIS A 94 3.27 -17.49 -5.75
C HIS A 94 3.77 -16.59 -4.62
N LYS A 95 5.08 -16.70 -4.32
CA LYS A 95 5.72 -15.81 -3.36
C LYS A 95 5.77 -14.40 -3.94
N SER A 96 5.22 -13.45 -3.20
CA SER A 96 5.37 -12.01 -3.43
C SER A 96 5.72 -11.31 -2.10
N GLY A 97 6.04 -10.03 -2.14
CA GLY A 97 6.38 -9.25 -0.94
C GLY A 97 6.00 -7.79 -1.08
N ILE A 98 5.98 -7.08 0.04
CA ILE A 98 5.92 -5.62 0.08
C ILE A 98 7.25 -5.14 0.66
N LEU A 99 7.89 -4.19 -0.02
CA LEU A 99 9.09 -3.52 0.46
C LEU A 99 8.73 -2.10 0.86
N LEU A 100 9.07 -1.72 2.08
CA LEU A 100 8.98 -0.34 2.56
C LEU A 100 10.39 0.25 2.57
N GLN A 101 10.61 1.31 1.81
CA GLN A 101 11.87 2.05 1.78
C GLN A 101 11.60 3.49 2.27
N VAL A 102 12.41 3.94 3.24
CA VAL A 102 12.44 5.33 3.68
C VAL A 102 13.60 6.00 2.95
N THR A 103 13.32 7.13 2.30
CA THR A 103 14.32 7.96 1.63
C THR A 103 14.44 9.28 2.38
N GLU A 104 15.67 9.67 2.69
CA GLU A 104 16.02 10.95 3.33
C GLU A 104 16.51 11.96 2.30
#